data_AF-A0AAU1Y1X6-F1
#
_entry.id   AF-A0AAU1Y1X6-F1
#
_cell.length_a   1.000
_cell.length_b   1.000
_cell.length_c   1.000
_cell.angle_alpha   90.00
_cell.angle_beta   90.00
_cell.angle_gamma   90.00
#
_symmetry.space_group_name_H-M   'P 1'
#
loop_
_entity.id
_entity.type
_entity.pdbx_description
1 polymer ?
#
loop_
_entity_poly.entity_id
_entity_poly.type
_entity_poly.pdbx_seq_one_letter_code
_entity_poly.pdbx_strand_id
1 'polypeptide(L)'
;MTTADPMEDVEAALAAMPREAREELVRQWWKAATAPPPPQPALSLFPPPQFPYGPRHPDAGAVRWNCPLGCGWWHEENPGRELPGPLRLPAGLTSEDVSEAVSRQAQERSEALRQRVEDAITEHYGTAHPGLEPGDVRPGS
;
A
#
# COMPACT_ATOMS: atom_id res chain seq x y z
N MET A 1 -19.50 25.88 -26.16
CA MET A 1 -18.15 25.44 -25.77
C MET A 1 -18.23 23.93 -25.61
N THR A 2 -17.78 23.19 -26.61
CA THR A 2 -17.83 21.74 -26.64
C THR A 2 -16.70 21.22 -25.75
N THR A 3 -17.05 20.54 -24.65
CA THR A 3 -16.09 19.80 -23.83
C THR A 3 -15.70 18.57 -24.63
N ALA A 4 -14.56 18.61 -25.33
CA ALA A 4 -13.99 17.41 -25.93
C ALA A 4 -13.74 16.37 -24.83
N ASP A 5 -13.98 15.09 -25.14
CA ASP A 5 -13.73 14.00 -24.21
C ASP A 5 -12.20 13.91 -23.98
N PRO A 6 -11.71 14.00 -22.73
CA PRO A 6 -10.28 13.90 -22.45
C PRO A 6 -9.64 12.61 -22.98
N MET A 7 -10.42 11.54 -23.19
CA MET A 7 -9.92 10.32 -23.81
C MET A 7 -9.70 10.47 -25.32
N GLU A 8 -10.56 11.19 -26.04
CA GLU A 8 -10.38 11.48 -27.46
C GLU A 8 -9.15 12.36 -27.71
N ASP A 9 -8.88 13.32 -26.82
CA ASP A 9 -7.69 14.17 -26.89
C ASP A 9 -6.39 13.37 -26.69
N VAL A 10 -6.39 12.38 -25.79
CA VAL A 10 -5.26 11.47 -25.57
C VAL A 10 -5.03 10.57 -26.77
N GLU A 11 -6.09 10.00 -27.34
CA GLU A 11 -6.00 9.17 -28.54
C GLU A 11 -5.50 9.96 -29.75
N ALA A 12 -6.00 11.18 -29.95
CA ALA A 12 -5.53 12.07 -31.01
C ALA A 12 -4.06 12.48 -30.82
N ALA A 13 -3.65 12.77 -29.58
CA ALA A 13 -2.26 13.08 -29.25
C ALA A 13 -1.33 11.89 -29.55
N LEU A 14 -1.72 10.67 -29.16
CA LEU A 14 -0.96 9.45 -29.48
C LEU A 14 -0.91 9.19 -30.99
N ALA A 15 -2.00 9.42 -31.73
CA ALA A 15 -2.06 9.25 -33.18
C ALA A 15 -1.15 10.25 -33.92
N ALA A 16 -1.03 11.47 -33.41
CA ALA A 16 -0.18 12.52 -33.97
C ALA A 16 1.34 12.31 -33.72
N MET A 17 1.72 11.44 -32.78
CA MET A 17 3.13 11.17 -32.49
C MET A 17 3.85 10.50 -33.67
N PRO A 18 5.14 10.79 -33.89
CA PRO A 18 5.99 10.00 -34.75
C PRO A 18 5.98 8.53 -34.32
N ARG A 19 5.99 7.62 -35.30
CA ARG A 19 5.95 6.17 -35.05
C ARG A 19 7.04 5.73 -34.06
N GLU A 20 8.24 6.27 -34.19
CA GLU A 20 9.38 5.94 -33.34
C GLU A 20 9.17 6.35 -31.88
N ALA A 21 8.52 7.50 -31.64
CA ALA A 21 8.17 7.95 -30.30
C ALA A 21 7.11 7.04 -29.65
N ARG A 22 6.12 6.56 -30.42
CA ARG A 22 5.15 5.57 -29.93
C ARG A 22 5.80 4.23 -29.59
N GLU A 23 6.70 3.75 -30.45
CA GLU A 23 7.39 2.48 -30.23
C GLU A 23 8.28 2.54 -28.98
N GLU A 24 8.96 3.66 -28.73
CA GLU A 24 9.72 3.87 -27.50
C GLU A 24 8.81 3.98 -26.27
N LEU A 25 7.67 4.68 -26.36
CA LEU A 25 6.69 4.76 -25.27
C LEU A 25 6.16 3.37 -24.87
N VAL A 26 5.80 2.54 -25.86
CA VAL A 26 5.35 1.15 -25.63
C VAL A 26 6.47 0.32 -25.02
N ARG A 27 7.72 0.49 -25.47
CA ARG A 27 8.88 -0.21 -24.92
C ARG A 27 9.12 0.15 -23.46
N GLN A 28 9.02 1.42 -23.10
CA GLN A 28 9.16 1.90 -21.72
C GLN A 28 8.03 1.37 -20.85
N TRP A 29 6.79 1.42 -21.35
CA TRP A 29 5.63 0.86 -20.65
C TRP A 29 5.78 -0.65 -20.40
N TRP A 30 6.20 -1.41 -21.43
CA TRP A 30 6.45 -2.84 -21.29
C TRP A 30 7.59 -3.13 -20.31
N LYS A 31 8.69 -2.37 -20.36
CA LYS A 31 9.80 -2.49 -19.42
C LYS A 31 9.35 -2.23 -17.97
N ALA A 32 8.49 -1.24 -17.75
CA ALA A 32 7.92 -0.97 -16.43
C ALA A 32 6.96 -2.08 -15.98
N ALA A 33 6.09 -2.56 -16.87
CA ALA A 33 5.11 -3.61 -16.58
C ALA A 33 5.75 -4.99 -16.34
N THR A 34 6.93 -5.24 -16.92
CA THR A 34 7.69 -6.49 -16.78
C THR A 34 8.89 -6.38 -15.85
N ALA A 35 9.11 -5.22 -15.23
CA ALA A 35 10.13 -5.06 -14.22
C ALA A 35 9.87 -6.08 -13.09
N PRO A 36 10.92 -6.74 -12.57
CA PRO A 36 10.78 -7.54 -11.37
C PRO A 36 10.12 -6.67 -10.29
N PRO A 37 9.14 -7.19 -9.53
CA PRO A 37 8.65 -6.47 -8.38
C PRO A 37 9.86 -6.10 -7.50
N PRO A 38 9.87 -4.92 -6.86
CA PRO A 38 10.91 -4.59 -5.91
C PRO A 38 11.07 -5.76 -4.92
N PRO A 39 12.31 -6.06 -4.47
CA PRO A 39 12.52 -7.15 -3.54
C PRO A 39 11.53 -6.99 -2.39
N GLN A 40 10.65 -7.99 -2.25
CA GLN A 40 9.68 -7.96 -1.18
C GLN A 40 10.48 -7.92 0.13
N PRO A 41 10.06 -7.11 1.13
CA PRO A 41 10.67 -7.20 2.45
C PRO A 41 10.64 -8.67 2.89
N ALA A 42 11.66 -9.07 3.66
CA ALA A 42 11.77 -10.43 4.20
C ALA A 42 10.39 -10.90 4.70
N LEU A 43 10.06 -12.18 4.42
CA LEU A 43 8.79 -12.82 4.78
C LEU A 43 8.22 -12.19 6.05
N SER A 44 7.14 -11.43 5.89
CA SER A 44 6.45 -10.80 7.00
C SER A 44 6.19 -11.89 8.03
N LEU A 45 6.79 -11.76 9.22
CA LEU A 45 6.49 -12.61 10.37
C LEU A 45 5.01 -12.49 10.77
N PHE A 46 4.32 -11.48 10.25
CA PHE A 46 2.94 -11.20 10.53
C PHE A 46 2.00 -12.02 9.65
N PRO A 47 0.92 -12.54 10.24
CA PRO A 47 -0.12 -13.22 9.50
C PRO A 47 -0.77 -12.24 8.51
N PRO A 48 -1.29 -12.75 7.39
CA PRO A 48 -1.98 -11.91 6.43
C PRO A 48 -3.16 -11.18 7.09
N PRO A 49 -3.38 -9.90 6.76
CA PRO A 49 -4.52 -9.15 7.29
C PRO A 49 -5.84 -9.76 6.82
N GLN A 50 -6.86 -9.63 7.67
CA GLN A 50 -8.25 -9.94 7.35
C GLN A 50 -9.07 -8.65 7.33
N PHE A 51 -10.11 -8.62 6.50
CA PHE A 51 -11.05 -7.51 6.38
C PHE A 51 -12.43 -7.99 6.82
N PRO A 52 -12.73 -7.99 8.13
CA PRO A 52 -13.91 -8.65 8.67
C PRO A 52 -15.23 -7.94 8.31
N TYR A 53 -15.17 -6.67 7.88
CA TYR A 53 -16.33 -5.85 7.62
C TYR A 53 -16.52 -5.57 6.13
N GLY A 54 -17.75 -5.78 5.65
CA GLY A 54 -18.13 -5.46 4.27
C GLY A 54 -18.31 -3.94 4.02
N PRO A 55 -18.46 -3.53 2.75
CA PRO A 55 -18.41 -2.10 2.34
C PRO A 55 -19.47 -1.18 2.95
N ARG A 56 -20.56 -1.73 3.51
CA ARG A 56 -21.67 -0.95 4.11
C ARG A 56 -21.58 -0.85 5.63
N HIS A 57 -20.58 -1.47 6.25
CA HIS A 57 -20.40 -1.44 7.70
C HIS A 57 -19.81 -0.09 8.14
N PRO A 58 -20.17 0.45 9.32
CA PRO A 58 -19.55 1.68 9.85
C PRO A 58 -18.02 1.59 9.98
N ASP A 59 -17.51 0.38 10.23
CA ASP A 59 -16.08 0.09 10.30
C ASP A 59 -15.54 -0.60 9.03
N ALA A 60 -16.20 -0.38 7.89
CA ALA A 60 -15.64 -0.78 6.60
C ALA A 60 -14.22 -0.23 6.45
N GLY A 61 -13.29 -1.07 5.97
CA GLY A 61 -11.87 -0.73 5.87
C GLY A 61 -11.05 -1.00 7.14
N ALA A 62 -11.66 -1.50 8.23
CA ALA A 62 -10.87 -2.03 9.33
C ALA A 62 -10.11 -3.30 8.89
N VAL A 63 -8.91 -3.43 9.44
CA VAL A 63 -7.95 -4.48 9.13
C VAL A 63 -7.63 -5.20 10.43
N ARG A 64 -7.70 -6.53 10.40
CA ARG A 64 -7.48 -7.41 11.55
C ARG A 64 -6.30 -8.32 11.34
N TRP A 65 -5.43 -8.40 12.34
CA TRP A 65 -4.31 -9.35 12.43
C TRP A 65 -4.56 -10.28 13.62
N ASN A 66 -4.71 -11.58 13.35
CA ASN A 66 -4.92 -12.58 14.40
C ASN A 66 -3.57 -13.09 14.92
N CYS A 67 -3.52 -13.59 16.16
CA CYS A 67 -2.34 -14.31 16.62
C CYS A 67 -2.08 -15.57 15.76
N PRO A 68 -0.86 -15.78 15.23
CA PRO A 68 -0.51 -16.98 14.45
C PRO A 68 -0.73 -18.30 15.18
N LEU A 69 -0.67 -18.31 16.52
CA LEU A 69 -0.91 -19.51 17.33
C LEU A 69 -2.39 -19.87 17.48
N GLY A 70 -3.31 -19.06 16.94
CA GLY A 70 -4.74 -19.33 17.01
C GLY A 70 -5.32 -19.22 18.43
N CYS A 71 -4.66 -18.47 19.33
CA CYS A 71 -5.07 -18.33 20.74
C CYS A 71 -6.34 -17.48 20.96
N GLY A 72 -6.93 -16.96 19.87
CA GLY A 72 -8.14 -16.14 19.91
C GLY A 72 -7.89 -14.65 20.13
N TRP A 73 -6.63 -14.20 20.26
CA TRP A 73 -6.30 -12.77 20.27
C TRP A 73 -6.20 -12.19 18.85
N TRP A 74 -6.57 -10.91 18.71
CA TRP A 74 -6.39 -10.14 17.48
C TRP A 74 -6.08 -8.67 17.77
N HIS A 75 -5.35 -8.04 16.86
CA HIS A 75 -5.20 -6.58 16.76
C HIS A 75 -6.04 -6.08 15.60
N GLU A 76 -6.76 -4.97 15.80
CA GLU A 76 -7.61 -4.37 14.77
C GLU A 76 -7.38 -2.87 14.72
N GLU A 77 -7.16 -2.36 13.51
CA GLU A 77 -7.06 -0.93 13.24
C GLU A 77 -7.97 -0.54 12.06
N ASN A 78 -8.42 0.71 12.02
CA ASN A 78 -9.08 1.27 10.84
C ASN A 78 -8.24 2.41 10.25
N PRO A 79 -7.18 2.09 9.48
CA PRO A 79 -6.23 3.07 8.97
C PRO A 79 -6.85 4.08 7.99
N GLY A 80 -8.06 3.82 7.50
CA GLY A 80 -8.81 4.73 6.64
C GLY A 80 -9.58 5.83 7.37
N ARG A 81 -9.74 5.74 8.70
CA ARG A 81 -10.47 6.77 9.49
C ARG A 81 -9.62 7.96 9.85
N GLU A 82 -8.31 7.78 9.95
CA GLU A 82 -7.38 8.88 10.20
C GLU A 82 -7.14 9.62 8.89
N LEU A 83 -7.43 10.93 8.90
CA LEU A 83 -7.08 11.78 7.77
C LEU A 83 -5.56 11.82 7.64
N PRO A 84 -5.00 11.62 6.43
CA PRO A 84 -3.58 11.84 6.23
C PRO A 84 -3.24 13.29 6.60
N GLY A 85 -2.06 13.48 7.20
CA GLY A 85 -1.55 14.82 7.47
C GLY A 85 -1.38 15.64 6.19
N PRO A 86 -1.08 16.94 6.30
CA PRO A 86 -0.87 17.78 5.13
C PRO A 86 0.31 17.29 4.28
N LEU A 87 0.15 17.27 2.95
CA LEU A 87 1.25 17.04 2.01
C LEU A 87 2.22 18.22 2.04
N ARG A 88 3.52 17.93 2.16
CA ARG A 88 4.58 18.93 2.09
C ARG A 88 5.12 19.00 0.67
N LEU A 89 5.00 20.16 0.03
CA LEU A 89 5.41 20.41 -1.35
C LEU A 89 6.37 21.61 -1.42
N PRO A 90 7.33 21.61 -2.37
CA PRO A 90 8.21 22.75 -2.58
C PRO A 90 7.47 23.95 -3.19
N ALA A 91 8.03 25.16 -3.02
CA ALA A 91 7.54 26.35 -3.71
C ALA A 91 7.91 26.25 -5.20
N GLY A 92 6.90 26.32 -6.09
CA GLY A 92 7.08 26.10 -7.53
C GLY A 92 6.93 24.64 -7.97
N LEU A 93 6.08 23.88 -7.27
CA LEU A 93 5.80 22.47 -7.54
C LEU A 93 5.53 22.15 -9.02
N THR A 94 6.01 20.98 -9.42
CA THR A 94 5.68 20.28 -10.66
C THR A 94 4.72 19.13 -10.37
N SER A 95 4.18 18.49 -11.40
CA SER A 95 3.38 17.26 -11.24
C SER A 95 4.20 16.10 -10.66
N GLU A 96 5.50 16.06 -10.92
CA GLU A 96 6.41 15.04 -10.38
C GLU A 96 6.57 15.18 -8.87
N ASP A 97 6.71 16.42 -8.38
CA ASP A 97 6.78 16.71 -6.93
C ASP A 97 5.53 16.25 -6.18
N VAL A 98 4.35 16.38 -6.82
CA VAL A 98 3.08 15.91 -6.24
C VAL A 98 3.07 14.39 -6.15
N SER A 99 3.46 13.71 -7.23
CA SER A 99 3.55 12.25 -7.24
C SER A 99 4.52 11.74 -6.16
N GLU A 100 5.71 12.34 -6.08
CA GLU A 100 6.71 11.96 -5.07
C GLU A 100 6.19 12.20 -3.64
N ALA A 101 5.57 13.35 -3.38
CA ALA A 101 5.05 13.65 -2.05
C ALA A 101 3.92 12.70 -1.63
N VAL A 102 3.03 12.32 -2.55
CA VAL A 102 1.96 11.34 -2.29
C VAL A 102 2.57 9.96 -2.01
N SER A 103 3.51 9.50 -2.84
CA SER A 103 4.20 8.22 -2.64
C SER A 103 4.95 8.18 -1.31
N ARG A 104 5.70 9.23 -0.96
CA ARG A 104 6.40 9.35 0.32
C ARG A 104 5.43 9.29 1.50
N GLN A 105 4.35 10.07 1.47
CA GLN A 105 3.36 10.05 2.55
C GLN A 105 2.68 8.67 2.68
N ALA A 106 2.36 8.02 1.56
CA ALA A 106 1.79 6.67 1.57
C ALA A 106 2.76 5.66 2.20
N GLN A 107 4.06 5.76 1.88
CA GLN A 107 5.08 4.90 2.44
C GLN A 107 5.28 5.15 3.95
N GLU A 108 5.38 6.40 4.38
CA GLU A 108 5.47 6.77 5.81
C GLU A 108 4.28 6.20 6.61
N ARG A 109 3.06 6.29 6.06
CA ARG A 109 1.86 5.73 6.69
C ARG A 109 1.89 4.20 6.74
N SER A 110 2.35 3.56 5.66
CA SER A 110 2.50 2.11 5.60
C SER A 110 3.52 1.61 6.63
N GLU A 111 4.64 2.31 6.78
CA GLU A 111 5.69 1.98 7.76
C GLU A 111 5.20 2.20 9.19
N ALA A 112 4.51 3.30 9.46
CA ALA A 112 3.93 3.57 10.77
C ALA A 112 2.85 2.53 11.16
N LEU A 113 1.99 2.14 10.21
CA LEU A 113 1.01 1.07 10.42
C LEU A 113 1.72 -0.25 10.73
N ARG A 114 2.71 -0.61 9.90
CA ARG A 114 3.50 -1.82 10.11
C ARG A 114 4.05 -1.84 11.54
N GLN A 115 4.77 -0.79 11.95
CA GLN A 115 5.38 -0.71 13.29
C GLN A 115 4.37 -0.93 14.42
N ARG A 116 3.19 -0.28 14.37
CA ARG A 116 2.15 -0.46 15.41
C ARG A 116 1.64 -1.90 15.48
N VAL A 117 1.48 -2.55 14.33
CA VAL A 117 1.09 -3.96 14.27
C VAL A 117 2.21 -4.85 14.85
N GLU A 118 3.47 -4.56 14.55
CA GLU A 118 4.61 -5.31 15.11
C GLU A 118 4.68 -5.15 16.63
N ASP A 119 4.50 -3.93 17.14
CA ASP A 119 4.53 -3.62 18.57
C ASP A 119 3.40 -4.35 19.30
N ALA A 120 2.16 -4.28 18.78
CA ALA A 120 1.00 -4.93 19.37
C ALA A 120 1.15 -6.46 19.43
N ILE A 121 1.70 -7.07 18.37
CA ILE A 121 1.94 -8.52 18.31
C ILE A 121 3.08 -8.90 19.26
N THR A 122 4.18 -8.15 19.27
CA THR A 122 5.30 -8.39 20.20
C THR A 122 4.85 -8.33 21.65
N GLU A 123 4.08 -7.30 22.01
CA GLU A 123 3.50 -7.15 23.36
C GLU A 123 2.58 -8.31 23.71
N HIS A 124 1.73 -8.74 22.77
CA HIS A 124 0.87 -9.90 22.97
C HIS A 124 1.69 -11.18 23.22
N TYR A 125 2.74 -11.45 22.44
CA TYR A 125 3.58 -12.62 22.64
C TYR A 125 4.27 -12.63 24.01
N GLY A 126 4.84 -11.48 24.41
CA GLY A 126 5.50 -11.36 25.72
C GLY A 126 4.56 -11.62 26.92
N THR A 127 3.27 -11.38 26.75
CA THR A 127 2.26 -11.55 27.82
C THR A 127 1.53 -12.91 27.77
N ALA A 128 1.12 -13.36 26.59
CA ALA A 128 0.28 -14.55 26.41
C ALA A 128 1.07 -15.82 26.04
N HIS A 129 2.29 -15.67 25.53
CA HIS A 129 3.11 -16.76 24.99
C HIS A 129 4.54 -16.72 25.54
N PRO A 130 4.72 -16.82 26.88
CA PRO A 130 6.04 -16.66 27.50
C PRO A 130 7.03 -17.70 26.98
N GLY A 131 8.18 -17.23 26.48
CA GLY A 131 9.24 -18.07 25.92
C GLY A 131 9.07 -18.41 24.44
N LEU A 132 8.08 -17.85 23.75
CA LEU A 132 7.94 -17.90 22.30
C LEU A 132 8.14 -16.49 21.72
N GLU A 133 8.84 -16.41 20.60
CA GLU A 133 8.96 -15.19 19.80
C GLU A 133 8.00 -15.24 18.61
N PRO A 134 7.51 -14.08 18.11
CA PRO A 134 6.64 -14.03 16.93
C PRO A 134 7.21 -14.74 15.70
N GLY A 135 8.54 -14.80 15.57
CA GLY A 135 9.22 -15.46 14.45
C GLY A 135 9.36 -16.98 14.55
N ASP A 136 9.04 -17.57 15.71
CA ASP A 136 9.15 -19.03 15.90
C ASP A 136 8.02 -19.79 15.21
N VAL A 137 6.93 -19.12 14.85
CA VAL A 137 5.74 -19.72 14.24
C VAL A 137 5.85 -19.63 12.72
N ARG A 138 5.93 -20.79 12.05
CA ARG A 138 5.86 -20.85 10.59
C ARG A 138 4.43 -20.52 10.14
N PRO A 139 4.22 -19.56 9.23
CA PRO A 139 2.89 -19.32 8.68
C PRO A 139 2.40 -20.55 7.91
N GLY A 140 1.31 -21.17 8.36
CA GLY A 140 0.60 -22.24 7.63
C GLY A 140 0.80 -23.68 8.12
N SER A 141 1.15 -23.91 9.38
CA SER A 141 1.12 -25.26 10.00
C SER A 141 -0.23 -25.56 10.65
#